data_AF-H8GZF9-F1
#
_entry.id   AF-H8GZF9-F1
#
_cell.length_a   1.000
_cell.length_b   1.000
_cell.length_c   1.000
_cell.angle_alpha   90.00
_cell.angle_beta   90.00
_cell.angle_gamma   90.00
#
_symmetry.space_group_name_H-M   'P 1'
#
loop_
_entity.id
_entity.type
_entity.pdbx_description
1 polymer ?
#
loop_
_entity_poly.entity_id
_entity_poly.type
_entity_poly.pdbx_seq_one_letter_code
_entity_poly.pdbx_strand_id
1 'polypeptide(L)'
;MGKKDRSLPRTAFVTLRDLPGTRVMFWVVDECPYCGERHLHVAGNLRTADPGESLGEYPAPCDPTRVYDLELPPKPKKKQGKEARRRERREGKRQNLDE
;
A
#
# COMPACT_ATOMS: atom_id res chain seq x y z
N MET A 1 24.32 1.46 33.14
CA MET A 1 24.59 1.09 31.73
C MET A 1 23.38 0.35 31.20
N GLY A 2 22.85 0.75 30.04
CA GLY A 2 21.68 0.11 29.45
C GLY A 2 21.07 1.02 28.41
N LYS A 3 21.84 1.33 27.36
CA LYS A 3 21.28 1.92 26.14
C LYS A 3 20.32 0.87 25.58
N LYS A 4 19.03 0.95 25.93
CA LYS A 4 17.98 0.17 25.28
C LYS A 4 18.03 0.58 23.82
N ASP A 5 18.58 -0.31 23.01
CA ASP A 5 18.60 -0.22 21.56
C ASP A 5 17.14 -0.09 21.12
N ARG A 6 16.71 1.16 20.92
CA ARG A 6 15.42 1.50 20.30
C ARG A 6 15.57 1.21 18.82
N SER A 7 15.78 -0.06 18.48
CA SER A 7 15.63 -0.53 17.12
C SER A 7 14.12 -0.59 16.88
N LEU A 8 13.52 0.60 16.70
CA LEU A 8 12.14 0.73 16.24
C LEU A 8 12.03 -0.11 14.96
N PRO A 9 11.00 -0.97 14.83
CA PRO A 9 10.80 -1.71 13.60
C PRO A 9 10.76 -0.71 12.45
N ARG A 10 11.59 -0.94 11.43
CA ARG A 10 11.61 -0.07 10.27
C ARG A 10 10.31 -0.28 9.50
N THR A 11 9.63 0.78 9.08
CA THR A 11 8.48 0.67 8.20
C THR A 11 8.94 0.37 6.77
N ALA A 12 8.34 -0.62 6.13
CA ALA A 12 8.51 -0.94 4.72
C ALA A 12 7.19 -0.72 3.98
N PHE A 13 7.20 0.18 2.99
CA PHE A 13 5.99 0.46 2.21
C PHE A 13 5.73 -0.64 1.18
N VAL A 14 4.48 -1.10 1.13
CA VAL A 14 4.08 -2.19 0.23
C VAL A 14 3.05 -1.79 -0.81
N THR A 15 3.08 -2.52 -1.92
CA THR A 15 2.03 -2.49 -2.94
C THR A 15 1.38 -3.85 -3.06
N LEU A 16 0.05 -3.88 -3.20
CA LEU A 16 -0.68 -5.13 -3.42
C LEU A 16 -0.58 -5.52 -4.90
N ARG A 17 -0.19 -6.76 -5.17
CA ARG A 17 -0.27 -7.35 -6.52
C ARG A 17 -1.03 -8.67 -6.47
N ASP A 18 -1.97 -8.83 -7.39
CA ASP A 18 -2.58 -10.13 -7.68
C ASP A 18 -1.72 -10.91 -8.68
N LEU A 19 -1.73 -12.23 -8.55
CA LEU A 19 -1.12 -13.11 -9.53
C LEU A 19 -2.19 -13.52 -10.56
N PRO A 20 -2.04 -13.16 -11.85
CA PRO A 20 -3.08 -13.35 -12.86
C PRO A 20 -3.41 -14.84 -13.04
N GLY A 21 -4.70 -15.14 -13.17
CA GLY A 21 -5.18 -16.52 -13.25
C GLY A 21 -5.26 -17.24 -11.89
N THR A 22 -4.79 -16.61 -10.82
CA THR A 22 -4.95 -17.10 -9.45
C THR A 22 -5.67 -16.06 -8.59
N ARG A 23 -6.13 -16.48 -7.41
CA ARG A 23 -6.80 -15.59 -6.45
C ARG A 23 -5.87 -15.16 -5.31
N VAL A 24 -4.57 -15.40 -5.45
CA VAL A 24 -3.56 -15.11 -4.44
C VAL A 24 -3.07 -13.68 -4.63
N MET A 25 -3.00 -12.96 -3.53
CA MET A 25 -2.48 -11.60 -3.48
C MET A 25 -1.13 -11.59 -2.74
N PHE A 26 -0.25 -10.70 -3.16
CA PHE A 26 1.08 -10.52 -2.60
C PHE A 26 1.32 -9.06 -2.24
N TRP A 27 1.91 -8.85 -1.08
CA TRP A 27 2.53 -7.58 -0.72
C TRP A 27 3.93 -7.51 -1.30
N VAL A 28 4.15 -6.53 -2.15
CA VAL A 28 5.46 -6.25 -2.73
C VAL A 28 6.09 -5.10 -1.97
N VAL A 29 7.16 -5.39 -1.24
CA VAL A 29 8.06 -4.38 -0.65
C VAL A 29 9.03 -3.97 -1.76
N ASP A 30 8.94 -2.73 -2.24
CA ASP A 30 9.80 -2.26 -3.35
C ASP A 30 11.27 -2.13 -2.92
N GLU A 31 11.50 -1.62 -1.72
CA GLU A 31 12.82 -1.43 -1.13
C GLU A 31 12.84 -1.94 0.32
N CYS A 32 13.55 -3.04 0.55
CA CYS A 32 13.75 -3.56 1.91
C CYS A 32 14.63 -2.59 2.72
N PRO A 33 14.22 -2.19 3.93
CA PRO A 33 14.98 -1.22 4.74
C PRO A 33 16.31 -1.76 5.30
N TYR A 34 16.63 -3.03 5.05
CA TYR A 34 17.86 -3.70 5.48
C TYR A 34 18.83 -3.98 4.33
N CYS A 35 18.37 -4.58 3.22
CA CYS A 35 19.21 -4.94 2.08
C CYS A 35 18.99 -4.08 0.83
N GLY A 36 17.95 -3.25 0.78
CA GLY A 36 17.57 -2.45 -0.39
C GLY A 36 16.93 -3.23 -1.53
N GLU A 37 16.69 -4.54 -1.37
CA GLU A 37 16.14 -5.40 -2.43
C GLU A 37 14.60 -5.51 -2.34
N ARG A 38 13.98 -5.95 -3.44
CA ARG A 38 12.53 -6.09 -3.55
C ARG A 38 12.05 -7.44 -3.01
N HIS A 39 11.15 -7.42 -2.03
CA HIS A 39 10.65 -8.62 -1.36
C HIS A 39 9.15 -8.84 -1.54
N LEU A 40 8.71 -10.10 -1.43
CA LEU A 40 7.30 -10.51 -1.59
C LEU A 40 6.79 -11.20 -0.33
N HIS A 41 5.62 -10.80 0.15
CA HIS A 41 4.88 -11.47 1.23
C HIS A 41 3.50 -11.88 0.74
N VAL A 42 2.97 -12.97 1.29
CA VAL A 42 1.63 -13.44 0.93
C VAL A 42 0.61 -12.58 1.67
N ALA A 43 -0.23 -11.85 0.91
CA ALA A 43 -1.31 -11.02 1.46
C ALA A 43 -2.62 -11.80 1.68
N GLY A 44 -2.66 -13.07 1.25
CA GLY A 44 -3.81 -13.95 1.39
C GLY A 44 -4.51 -14.27 0.07
N ASN A 45 -5.72 -14.81 0.17
CA ASN A 45 -6.54 -15.21 -0.97
C ASN A 45 -7.85 -14.41 -0.97
N LEU A 46 -8.24 -13.89 -2.15
CA LEU A 46 -9.47 -13.10 -2.37
C LEU A 46 -10.76 -13.74 -1.83
N ARG A 47 -10.77 -15.06 -1.57
CA ARG A 47 -11.94 -15.77 -1.06
C ARG A 47 -12.05 -15.77 0.46
N THR A 48 -10.95 -15.61 1.18
CA THR A 48 -10.87 -16.00 2.61
C THR A 48 -10.24 -14.93 3.51
N ALA A 49 -9.48 -13.99 2.95
CA ALA A 49 -8.79 -12.98 3.76
C ALA A 49 -8.90 -11.61 3.09
N ASP A 50 -9.22 -10.59 3.89
CA ASP A 50 -9.05 -9.21 3.49
C ASP A 50 -7.53 -8.90 3.52
N PRO A 51 -6.95 -8.41 2.42
CA PRO A 51 -5.52 -8.18 2.36
C PRO A 51 -5.07 -7.16 3.42
N GLY A 52 -5.94 -6.23 3.84
CA GLY A 52 -5.63 -5.24 4.87
C GLY A 52 -5.30 -5.84 6.24
N GLU A 53 -5.84 -7.00 6.58
CA GLU A 53 -5.56 -7.69 7.85
C GLU A 53 -4.19 -8.38 7.88
N SER A 54 -3.55 -8.54 6.72
CA SER A 54 -2.22 -9.14 6.61
C SER A 54 -1.08 -8.12 6.69
N LEU A 55 -1.38 -6.84 6.96
CA LEU A 55 -0.40 -5.79 7.23
C LEU A 55 0.04 -5.84 8.71
N GLY A 56 1.30 -5.49 8.98
CA GLY A 56 1.90 -5.57 10.32
C GLY A 56 3.35 -6.05 10.29
N GLU A 57 3.81 -6.70 11.36
CA GLU A 57 5.20 -7.11 11.53
C GLU A 57 5.55 -8.38 10.74
N TYR A 58 6.50 -8.28 9.82
CA TYR A 58 7.03 -9.40 9.05
C TYR A 58 8.55 -9.57 9.25
N PRO A 59 9.05 -10.81 9.29
CA PRO A 59 10.49 -11.06 9.23
C PRO A 59 11.01 -10.65 7.85
N ALA A 60 12.20 -10.02 7.83
CA ALA A 60 12.85 -9.66 6.59
C ALA A 60 13.39 -10.91 5.88
N PRO A 61 13.00 -11.19 4.62
CA PRO A 61 13.52 -12.32 3.84
C PRO A 61 15.05 -12.37 3.71
N CYS A 62 15.71 -11.22 3.78
CA CYS A 62 17.17 -11.13 3.74
C CYS A 62 17.85 -11.51 5.06
N ASP A 63 17.16 -11.34 6.19
CA ASP A 63 17.65 -11.66 7.53
C ASP A 63 16.46 -11.93 8.46
N PRO A 64 16.11 -13.20 8.71
CA PRO A 64 14.91 -13.55 9.46
C PRO A 64 15.00 -13.18 10.95
N THR A 65 16.18 -12.75 11.42
CA THR A 65 16.36 -12.24 12.79
C THR A 65 15.87 -10.80 12.96
N ARG A 66 15.55 -10.11 11.86
CA ARG A 66 15.05 -8.73 11.85
C ARG A 66 13.62 -8.68 11.35
N VAL A 67 12.82 -7.82 11.97
CA VAL A 67 11.43 -7.56 11.58
C VAL A 67 11.27 -6.14 11.03
N TYR A 68 10.34 -5.94 10.12
CA TYR A 68 9.86 -4.63 9.70
C TYR A 68 8.33 -4.61 9.70
N ASP A 69 7.75 -3.42 9.81
CA ASP A 69 6.32 -3.24 9.72
C ASP A 69 5.91 -2.95 8.27
N LEU A 70 4.99 -3.75 7.74
CA LEU A 70 4.43 -3.57 6.41
C LEU A 70 3.28 -2.56 6.46
N GLU A 71 3.48 -1.39 5.85
CA GLU A 71 2.45 -0.35 5.77
C GLU A 71 2.12 0.02 4.32
N LEU A 72 0.88 0.44 4.09
CA LEU A 72 0.50 1.03 2.81
C LEU A 72 1.11 2.42 2.68
N PRO A 73 1.64 2.80 1.49
CA PRO A 73 2.11 4.15 1.26
C PRO A 73 0.97 5.15 1.49
N PRO A 74 1.27 6.33 2.07
CA PRO A 74 0.24 7.34 2.32
C PRO A 74 -0.44 7.72 1.00
N LYS A 75 -1.77 7.62 0.98
CA LYS A 75 -2.56 7.93 -0.22
C LYS A 75 -2.21 9.35 -0.69
N PRO A 76 -1.86 9.55 -1.98
CA PRO A 76 -1.54 10.89 -2.48
C PRO A 76 -2.75 11.80 -2.26
N LYS A 77 -2.54 12.93 -1.57
CA LYS A 77 -3.59 13.91 -1.29
C LYS A 77 -4.23 14.34 -2.62
N LYS A 78 -5.50 13.99 -2.85
CA LYS A 78 -6.24 14.46 -4.02
C LYS A 78 -6.29 15.98 -3.95
N LYS A 79 -5.67 16.66 -4.93
CA LYS A 79 -5.77 18.12 -5.07
C LYS A 79 -7.25 18.48 -5.23
N GLN A 80 -7.79 19.31 -4.32
CA GLN A 80 -9.21 19.68 -4.22
C GLN A 80 -9.80 20.35 -5.47
N GLY A 81 -9.00 20.73 -6.48
CA GLY A 81 -9.48 21.45 -7.67
C GLY A 81 -10.04 20.59 -8.82
N LYS A 82 -9.81 19.25 -8.83
CA LYS A 82 -10.19 18.41 -9.99
C LYS A 82 -11.67 18.04 -10.02
N GLU A 83 -12.32 17.97 -8.86
CA GLU A 83 -13.76 17.68 -8.72
C GLU A 83 -14.60 18.90 -9.13
N ALA A 84 -14.21 20.11 -8.72
CA ALA A 84 -14.88 21.36 -9.11
C ALA A 84 -14.93 21.54 -10.64
N ARG A 85 -13.79 21.36 -11.32
CA ARG A 85 -13.71 21.43 -12.79
C ARG A 85 -14.55 20.37 -13.50
N ARG A 86 -14.70 19.18 -12.90
CA ARG A 86 -15.54 18.10 -13.48
C ARG A 86 -17.03 18.37 -13.26
N ARG A 87 -17.40 19.04 -12.17
CA ARG A 87 -18.77 19.48 -11.89
C ARG A 87 -19.20 20.61 -12.81
N GLU A 88 -18.38 21.65 -13.00
CA GLU A 88 -18.65 22.76 -13.94
C GLU A 88 -18.93 22.27 -15.37
N ARG A 89 -18.16 21.30 -15.88
CA ARG A 89 -18.41 20.71 -17.22
C ARG A 89 -19.74 19.97 -17.32
N ARG A 90 -20.23 19.36 -16.25
CA ARG A 90 -21.54 18.67 -16.24
C ARG A 90 -22.69 19.67 -16.17
N GLU A 91 -22.51 20.77 -15.44
CA GLU A 91 -23.51 21.83 -15.31
C GLU A 91 -23.66 22.63 -16.62
N GLY A 92 -22.55 23.00 -17.27
CA GLY A 92 -22.58 23.71 -18.55
C GLY A 92 -23.20 22.92 -19.71
N LYS A 93 -23.23 21.59 -19.63
CA LYS A 93 -23.91 20.73 -20.63
C LYS A 93 -25.42 20.60 -20.40
N ARG A 94 -25.91 20.83 -19.18
CA ARG A 94 -27.35 20.84 -18.87
C ARG A 94 -28.02 22.15 -19.28
N GLN A 95 -27.31 23.28 -19.20
CA GLN A 95 -27.85 24.57 -19.64
C GLN A 95 -28.03 24.69 -21.17
N ASN A 96 -27.34 23.88 -21.97
CA ASN A 96 -27.42 23.93 -23.44
C ASN A 96 -28.56 23.06 -24.03
N LEU A 97 -29.35 22.38 -23.20
CA LEU A 97 -30.45 21.49 -23.63
C LEU A 97 -31.84 22.08 -23.36
N ASP A 98 -31.91 23.23 -22.69
CA ASP A 98 -33.12 23.93 -22.26
C ASP A 98 -33.29 25.30 -22.97
N GLU A 99 -32.55 25.56 -24.06
CA GLU A 99 -32.71 26.75 -24.93
C GLU A 99 -33.07 26.34 -26.37
#